data_AF-B9RHV1-F1
#
_entry.id   AF-B9RHV1-F1
#
_cell.length_a   1.000
_cell.length_b   1.000
_cell.length_c   1.000
_cell.angle_alpha   90.00
_cell.angle_beta   90.00
_cell.angle_gamma   90.00
#
_symmetry.space_group_name_H-M   'P 1'
#
loop_
_entity.id
_entity.type
_entity.pdbx_description
1 polymer ?
#
loop_
_entity_poly.entity_id
_entity_poly.type
_entity_poly.pdbx_seq_one_letter_code
_entity_poly.pdbx_strand_id
1 'polypeptide(L)'
;MGEEKTVHSALVTYASMLSLLTFCPPFVILLWYTMVHADGSVSQTWDFFKQQGLQGFINIWPRPTATAWKIIACYAAFEAALQLLLPGKRVEGPISPQGNRPIYKANGVAAYIVTLVTYLGLWWFGIFNPTIVYDHLGEIFSALIFGSFFFCVYLYIKGHLAPSSTDSGSCGNIIMDFYWGMELYPRIGKNFDIKVFTNCRFGMMSWAVLALTYCIKQYEQNGKVADSMLVNTILMLVYVTKFFWWEAGYWNTMDIAHDRAGFYICWGCLVWVPSVYTSPGMYLVNHPLNLGTQLAVYILVAGILCIFVNYDCDRQRQEFRRKNGKCLVWGKAPSKIVASYTTTSGETKTSLLLTSGWWGLSRHFHYVPEILAAFFWTVPALFNHFLPYFYVTFLTILLFDRAKRDDDRCRSKYGKYWKLYCEKMSAYENVVGGKLKLKGKALNVKAGGMKKKKKHKQHQDEVSQVVNKELLEGQSTEELAAPSEDGVNESDKLGEEGKTASYDDYMTPAERRYMEQREKIDIHRMAKEANKSHRDRIQDFNQYLANMSEHYDIPKVGPG
;
A
#
# COMPACT_ATOMS: atom_id res chain seq x y z
N MET A 1 1.85 32.52 15.38
CA MET A 1 2.89 31.49 15.27
C MET A 1 2.49 30.30 16.13
N GLY A 2 1.70 29.38 15.58
CA GLY A 2 1.47 28.08 16.20
C GLY A 2 2.49 27.12 15.62
N GLU A 3 3.42 26.62 16.44
CA GLU A 3 4.20 25.45 16.07
C GLU A 3 3.25 24.25 15.94
N GLU A 4 2.81 23.96 14.71
CA GLU A 4 2.23 22.66 14.42
C GLU A 4 3.33 21.61 14.56
N LYS A 5 3.22 20.85 15.65
CA LYS A 5 4.06 19.69 15.95
C LYS A 5 4.03 18.73 14.77
N THR A 6 5.16 18.54 14.12
CA THR A 6 5.37 17.32 13.33
C THR A 6 5.13 16.12 14.25
N VAL A 7 4.42 15.09 13.76
CA VAL A 7 4.04 13.90 14.56
C VAL A 7 5.26 13.21 15.19
N HIS A 8 6.44 13.37 14.58
CA HIS A 8 7.75 13.04 15.14
C HIS A 8 8.76 14.18 14.94
N SER A 9 9.76 14.27 15.80
CA SER A 9 10.91 15.16 15.61
C SER A 9 11.65 14.78 14.33
N ALA A 10 12.16 15.76 13.58
CA ALA A 10 12.95 15.52 12.37
C ALA A 10 14.11 14.53 12.63
N LEU A 11 14.73 14.61 13.81
CA LEU A 11 15.78 13.67 14.25
C LEU A 11 15.30 12.21 14.23
N VAL A 12 14.09 11.96 14.73
CA VAL A 12 13.52 10.61 14.79
C VAL A 12 13.28 10.09 13.38
N THR A 13 12.72 10.91 12.48
CA THR A 13 12.52 10.54 11.07
C THR A 13 13.84 10.17 10.38
N TYR A 14 14.87 11.01 10.52
CA TYR A 14 16.19 10.73 9.94
C TYR A 14 16.82 9.46 10.54
N ALA A 15 16.77 9.30 11.87
CA ALA A 15 17.31 8.12 12.53
C ALA A 15 16.59 6.83 12.09
N SER A 16 15.26 6.85 11.98
CA SER A 16 14.46 5.73 11.48
C SER A 16 14.80 5.38 10.04
N MET A 17 14.93 6.37 9.15
CA MET A 17 15.30 6.14 7.75
C MET A 17 16.69 5.54 7.61
N LEU A 18 17.68 6.10 8.31
CA LEU A 18 19.05 5.57 8.30
C LEU A 18 19.08 4.15 8.87
N SER A 19 18.34 3.89 9.94
CA SER A 19 18.24 2.55 10.53
C SER A 19 17.67 1.53 9.54
N LEU A 20 16.60 1.87 8.82
CA LEU A 20 16.02 0.97 7.82
C LEU A 20 16.99 0.74 6.65
N LEU A 21 17.68 1.79 6.20
CA LEU A 21 18.66 1.70 5.12
C LEU A 21 19.88 0.84 5.49
N THR A 22 20.32 0.87 6.76
CA THR A 22 21.51 0.14 7.20
C THR A 22 21.21 -1.25 7.77
N PHE A 23 20.09 -1.46 8.47
CA PHE A 23 19.80 -2.73 9.15
C PHE A 23 18.97 -3.71 8.32
N CYS A 24 18.07 -3.24 7.44
CA CYS A 24 17.24 -4.15 6.65
C CYS A 24 18.05 -5.04 5.69
N PRO A 25 19.07 -4.54 4.95
CA PRO A 25 19.84 -5.40 4.05
C PRO A 25 20.65 -6.50 4.78
N PRO A 26 21.41 -6.21 5.86
CA PRO A 26 22.01 -7.24 6.70
C PRO A 26 21.00 -8.23 7.26
N PHE A 27 19.82 -7.75 7.69
CA PHE A 27 18.80 -8.61 8.23
C PHE A 27 18.30 -9.65 7.22
N VAL A 28 18.15 -9.29 5.94
CA VAL A 28 17.76 -10.25 4.89
C VAL A 28 18.77 -11.40 4.78
N ILE A 29 20.07 -11.09 4.84
CA ILE A 29 21.13 -12.11 4.78
C ILE A 29 21.14 -12.97 6.05
N LEU A 30 20.94 -12.37 7.23
CA LEU A 30 20.81 -13.11 8.49
C LEU A 30 19.60 -14.04 8.47
N LEU A 31 18.45 -13.57 8.00
CA LEU A 31 17.22 -14.34 7.89
C LEU A 31 17.44 -15.58 7.01
N TRP A 32 18.01 -15.39 5.83
CA TRP A 32 18.35 -16.47 4.90
C TRP A 32 19.34 -17.45 5.53
N TYR A 33 20.46 -16.95 6.05
CA TYR A 33 21.50 -17.80 6.63
C TYR A 33 20.95 -18.64 7.79
N THR A 34 20.19 -18.03 8.71
CA THR A 34 19.64 -18.76 9.84
C THR A 34 18.67 -19.86 9.38
N MET A 35 17.78 -19.58 8.43
CA MET A 35 16.80 -20.58 7.97
C MET A 35 17.44 -21.72 7.15
N VAL A 36 18.42 -21.39 6.31
CA VAL A 36 18.97 -22.35 5.34
C VAL A 36 20.19 -23.10 5.90
N HIS A 37 21.03 -22.43 6.69
CA HIS A 37 22.31 -22.96 7.15
C HIS A 37 22.41 -23.19 8.66
N ALA A 38 21.53 -22.60 9.47
CA ALA A 38 21.51 -22.79 10.92
C ALA A 38 20.21 -23.44 11.43
N ASP A 39 19.56 -24.25 10.59
CA ASP A 39 18.36 -25.03 10.93
C ASP A 39 17.17 -24.18 11.43
N GLY A 40 17.14 -22.89 11.11
CA GLY A 40 16.18 -21.92 11.66
C GLY A 40 16.45 -21.48 13.10
N SER A 41 17.56 -21.92 13.70
CA SER A 41 17.94 -21.61 15.08
C SER A 41 18.69 -20.28 15.20
N VAL A 42 18.02 -19.32 15.82
CA VAL A 42 18.61 -18.03 16.19
C VAL A 42 19.77 -18.21 17.18
N SER A 43 19.69 -19.20 18.08
CA SER A 43 20.79 -19.48 19.04
C SER A 43 22.04 -19.94 18.32
N GLN A 44 21.93 -20.88 17.37
CA GLN A 44 23.09 -21.35 16.60
C GLN A 44 23.74 -20.22 15.80
N THR A 45 22.92 -19.36 15.18
CA THR A 45 23.41 -18.18 14.47
C THR A 45 24.13 -17.20 15.40
N TRP A 46 23.56 -16.96 16.59
CA TRP A 46 24.15 -16.09 17.60
C TRP A 46 25.47 -16.63 18.15
N ASP A 47 25.55 -17.93 18.43
CA ASP A 47 26.75 -18.59 18.91
C ASP A 47 27.86 -18.59 17.84
N PHE A 48 27.50 -18.75 16.56
CA PHE A 48 28.42 -18.57 15.44
C PHE A 48 29.03 -17.16 15.42
N PHE A 49 28.22 -16.10 15.59
CA PHE A 49 28.74 -14.72 15.62
C PHE A 49 29.51 -14.39 16.88
N LYS A 50 29.17 -14.98 18.03
CA LYS A 50 30.00 -14.86 19.24
C LYS A 50 31.40 -15.40 19.02
N GLN A 51 31.55 -16.48 18.28
CA GLN A 51 32.85 -17.10 18.01
C GLN A 51 33.63 -16.38 16.90
N GLN A 52 32.96 -15.98 15.82
CA GLN A 52 33.60 -15.45 14.61
C GLN A 52 33.59 -13.92 14.51
N GLY A 53 32.84 -13.24 15.39
CA GLY A 53 32.69 -11.79 15.40
C GLY A 53 32.16 -11.24 14.07
N LEU A 54 32.63 -10.03 13.72
CA LEU A 54 32.29 -9.37 12.46
C LEU A 54 32.77 -10.15 11.23
N GLN A 55 33.88 -10.88 11.33
CA GLN A 55 34.39 -11.68 10.22
C GLN A 55 33.41 -12.82 9.87
N GLY A 56 32.76 -13.41 10.88
CA GLY A 56 31.67 -14.35 10.67
C GLY A 56 30.56 -13.76 9.81
N PHE A 57 30.17 -12.51 10.06
CA PHE A 57 29.14 -11.83 9.28
C PHE A 57 29.56 -11.60 7.83
N ILE A 58 30.79 -11.15 7.61
CA ILE A 58 31.34 -10.98 6.26
C ILE A 58 31.41 -12.32 5.52
N ASN A 59 31.74 -13.40 6.23
CA ASN A 59 31.87 -14.74 5.65
C ASN A 59 30.53 -15.35 5.23
N ILE A 60 29.44 -15.06 5.94
CA ILE A 60 28.11 -15.58 5.55
C ILE A 60 27.47 -14.78 4.42
N TRP A 61 27.95 -13.56 4.13
CA TRP A 61 27.38 -12.72 3.09
C TRP A 61 27.81 -13.23 1.71
N PRO A 62 26.92 -13.84 0.90
CA PRO A 62 27.32 -14.43 -0.36
C PRO A 62 27.68 -13.33 -1.35
N ARG A 63 28.76 -13.52 -2.12
CA ARG A 63 29.10 -12.57 -3.18
C ARG A 63 28.12 -12.75 -4.35
N PRO A 64 27.58 -11.66 -4.93
CA PRO A 64 26.75 -11.76 -6.13
C PRO A 64 27.49 -12.48 -7.25
N THR A 65 26.94 -13.59 -7.77
CA THR A 65 27.55 -14.36 -8.86
C THR A 65 26.94 -14.01 -10.21
N ALA A 66 27.64 -14.36 -11.28
CA ALA A 66 27.11 -14.23 -12.64
C ALA A 66 25.81 -15.04 -12.84
N THR A 67 25.70 -16.20 -12.16
CA THR A 67 24.48 -17.03 -12.18
C THR A 67 23.30 -16.30 -11.53
N ALA A 68 23.49 -15.73 -10.34
CA ALA A 68 22.45 -14.95 -9.66
C ALA A 68 21.98 -13.76 -10.51
N TRP A 69 22.93 -12.98 -11.06
CA TRP A 69 22.59 -11.87 -11.96
C TRP A 69 21.85 -12.32 -13.22
N LYS A 70 22.24 -13.45 -13.82
CA LYS A 70 21.57 -14.02 -14.98
C LYS A 70 20.14 -14.44 -14.65
N ILE A 71 19.90 -15.11 -13.53
CA ILE A 71 18.56 -15.51 -13.07
C ILE A 71 17.69 -14.27 -12.90
N ILE A 72 18.17 -13.27 -12.16
CA ILE A 72 17.44 -12.02 -11.91
C ILE A 72 17.15 -11.28 -13.22
N ALA A 73 18.14 -11.16 -14.11
CA ALA A 73 17.99 -10.45 -15.37
C ALA A 73 17.01 -11.15 -16.32
N CYS A 74 17.10 -12.47 -16.46
CA CYS A 74 16.16 -13.25 -17.28
C CYS A 74 14.73 -13.12 -16.75
N TYR A 75 14.55 -13.23 -15.43
CA TYR A 75 13.24 -13.06 -14.79
C TYR A 75 12.70 -11.63 -14.97
N ALA A 76 13.51 -10.61 -14.68
CA ALA A 76 13.14 -9.21 -14.86
C ALA A 76 12.77 -8.89 -16.31
N ALA A 77 13.55 -9.39 -17.28
CA ALA A 77 13.30 -9.18 -18.70
C ALA A 77 12.01 -9.89 -19.15
N PHE A 78 11.76 -11.11 -18.67
CA PHE A 78 10.54 -11.84 -18.94
C PHE A 78 9.32 -11.08 -18.41
N GLU A 79 9.34 -10.66 -17.14
CA GLU A 79 8.24 -9.89 -16.53
C GLU A 79 8.03 -8.52 -17.19
N ALA A 80 9.12 -7.85 -17.60
CA ALA A 80 9.04 -6.60 -18.35
C ALA A 80 8.42 -6.82 -19.73
N ALA A 81 8.76 -7.91 -20.41
CA ALA A 81 8.16 -8.30 -21.68
C ALA A 81 6.67 -8.59 -21.49
N LEU A 82 6.25 -9.31 -20.45
CA LEU A 82 4.83 -9.54 -20.17
C LEU A 82 4.08 -8.23 -19.87
N GLN A 83 4.67 -7.32 -19.09
CA GLN A 83 4.10 -5.99 -18.84
C GLN A 83 3.86 -5.23 -20.14
N LEU A 84 4.79 -5.25 -21.09
CA LEU A 84 4.72 -4.49 -22.33
C LEU A 84 3.90 -5.17 -23.43
N LEU A 85 4.03 -6.48 -23.60
CA LEU A 85 3.52 -7.22 -24.76
C LEU A 85 2.13 -7.82 -24.53
N LEU A 86 1.80 -8.26 -23.31
CA LEU A 86 0.49 -8.87 -23.09
C LEU A 86 -0.63 -7.84 -23.22
N PRO A 87 -1.75 -8.17 -23.90
CA PRO A 87 -2.89 -7.29 -23.99
C PRO A 87 -3.54 -7.10 -22.62
N GLY A 88 -4.16 -5.94 -22.42
CA GLY A 88 -4.86 -5.61 -21.18
C GLY A 88 -5.74 -4.40 -21.34
N LYS A 89 -6.75 -4.27 -20.48
CA LYS A 89 -7.65 -3.11 -20.53
C LYS A 89 -6.89 -1.86 -20.08
N ARG A 90 -7.13 -0.73 -20.76
CA ARG A 90 -6.65 0.58 -20.30
C ARG A 90 -7.37 0.95 -19.02
N VAL A 91 -6.60 1.31 -17.99
CA VAL A 91 -7.12 1.77 -16.69
C VAL A 91 -6.43 3.07 -16.35
N GLU A 92 -7.22 4.02 -15.88
CA GLU A 92 -6.72 5.32 -15.46
C GLU A 92 -6.51 5.30 -13.95
N GLY A 93 -5.31 5.69 -13.51
CA GLY A 93 -4.99 5.84 -12.11
C GLY A 93 -5.58 7.12 -11.49
N PRO A 94 -5.28 7.34 -10.21
CA PRO A 94 -5.68 8.55 -9.49
C PRO A 94 -4.98 9.78 -10.04
N ILE A 95 -5.65 10.93 -9.97
CA ILE A 95 -5.07 12.22 -10.35
C ILE A 95 -4.07 12.65 -9.27
N SER A 96 -2.87 13.03 -9.70
CA SER A 96 -1.80 13.52 -8.83
C SER A 96 -2.10 14.94 -8.33
N PRO A 97 -1.41 15.42 -7.27
CA PRO A 97 -1.55 16.80 -6.81
C PRO A 97 -1.24 17.84 -7.90
N GLN A 98 -0.36 17.51 -8.84
CA GLN A 98 0.02 18.36 -9.97
C GLN A 98 -0.93 18.18 -11.18
N GLY A 99 -2.02 17.43 -11.03
CA GLY A 99 -3.05 17.25 -12.06
C GLY A 99 -2.74 16.17 -13.09
N ASN A 100 -1.63 15.43 -12.95
CA ASN A 100 -1.28 14.35 -13.86
C ASN A 100 -2.14 13.11 -13.59
N ARG A 101 -2.45 12.34 -14.64
CA ARG A 101 -3.20 11.10 -14.51
C ARG A 101 -2.46 9.94 -15.17
N PRO A 102 -1.88 9.00 -14.41
CA PRO A 102 -1.15 7.89 -14.99
C PRO A 102 -2.13 6.92 -15.66
N ILE A 103 -1.67 6.33 -16.76
CA ILE A 103 -2.41 5.33 -17.51
C ILE A 103 -1.69 4.00 -17.36
N TYR A 104 -2.45 2.97 -17.02
CA TYR A 104 -1.98 1.61 -16.81
C TYR A 104 -2.68 0.63 -17.75
N LYS A 105 -2.05 -0.53 -17.93
CA LYS A 105 -2.57 -1.66 -18.70
C LYS A 105 -2.84 -2.82 -17.75
N ALA A 106 -4.11 -3.16 -17.56
CA ALA A 106 -4.55 -4.25 -16.69
C ALA A 106 -4.34 -5.61 -17.37
N ASN A 107 -3.13 -6.13 -17.24
CA ASN A 107 -2.71 -7.43 -17.75
C ASN A 107 -2.13 -8.36 -16.66
N GLY A 108 -2.26 -8.02 -15.37
CA GLY A 108 -1.65 -8.78 -14.26
C GLY A 108 -2.10 -10.23 -14.17
N VAL A 109 -3.38 -10.53 -14.35
CA VAL A 109 -3.87 -11.93 -14.36
C VAL A 109 -3.25 -12.73 -15.50
N ALA A 110 -3.19 -12.14 -16.70
CA ALA A 110 -2.58 -12.80 -17.86
C ALA A 110 -1.08 -13.01 -17.65
N ALA A 111 -0.38 -11.99 -17.15
CA ALA A 111 1.04 -12.09 -16.82
C ALA A 111 1.29 -13.20 -15.78
N TYR A 112 0.51 -13.21 -14.69
CA TYR A 112 0.60 -14.21 -13.64
C TYR A 112 0.45 -15.64 -14.14
N ILE A 113 -0.61 -15.90 -14.92
CA ILE A 113 -0.85 -17.24 -15.48
C ILE A 113 0.28 -17.64 -16.43
N VAL A 114 0.70 -16.74 -17.33
CA VAL A 114 1.80 -17.01 -18.27
C VAL A 114 3.08 -17.31 -17.50
N THR A 115 3.43 -16.53 -16.47
CA THR A 115 4.61 -16.77 -15.64
C THR A 115 4.57 -18.14 -14.98
N LEU A 116 3.47 -18.52 -14.31
CA LEU A 116 3.41 -19.82 -13.62
C LEU A 116 3.41 -21.00 -14.60
N VAL A 117 2.66 -20.90 -15.70
CA VAL A 117 2.61 -21.95 -16.73
C VAL A 117 3.97 -22.11 -17.40
N THR A 118 4.63 -21.00 -17.76
CA THR A 118 5.98 -21.06 -18.32
C THR A 118 6.97 -21.63 -17.31
N TYR A 119 6.95 -21.20 -16.05
CA TYR A 119 7.87 -21.68 -15.03
C TYR A 119 7.73 -23.18 -14.76
N LEU A 120 6.50 -23.67 -14.58
CA LEU A 120 6.21 -25.09 -14.40
C LEU A 120 6.45 -25.90 -15.68
N GLY A 121 6.13 -25.35 -16.85
CA GLY A 121 6.38 -25.99 -18.13
C GLY A 121 7.87 -26.19 -18.38
N LEU A 122 8.70 -25.17 -18.12
CA LEU A 122 10.15 -25.28 -18.27
C LEU A 122 10.75 -26.34 -17.34
N TRP A 123 10.21 -26.50 -16.12
CA TRP A 123 10.59 -27.58 -15.21
C TRP A 123 10.13 -28.94 -15.72
N TRP A 124 8.86 -29.08 -16.10
CA TRP A 124 8.28 -30.33 -16.58
C TRP A 124 8.98 -30.89 -17.83
N PHE A 125 9.39 -30.02 -18.74
CA PHE A 125 10.14 -30.41 -19.95
C PHE A 125 11.67 -30.47 -19.73
N GLY A 126 12.16 -30.24 -18.52
CA GLY A 126 13.59 -30.33 -18.19
C GLY A 126 14.46 -29.24 -18.81
N ILE A 127 13.88 -28.12 -19.27
CA ILE A 127 14.60 -27.01 -19.91
C ILE A 127 15.26 -26.11 -18.87
N PHE A 128 14.58 -25.90 -17.73
CA PHE A 128 15.10 -25.14 -16.60
C PHE A 128 14.72 -25.84 -15.32
N ASN A 129 15.68 -26.09 -14.43
CA ASN A 129 15.39 -26.61 -13.11
C ASN A 129 15.23 -25.44 -12.11
N PRO A 130 14.02 -25.20 -11.55
CA PRO A 130 13.78 -24.19 -10.52
C PRO A 130 14.67 -24.28 -9.30
N THR A 131 15.18 -25.46 -8.95
CA THR A 131 15.98 -25.65 -7.73
C THR A 131 17.26 -24.84 -7.71
N ILE A 132 17.81 -24.47 -8.88
CA ILE A 132 18.95 -23.55 -9.00
C ILE A 132 18.68 -22.19 -8.32
N VAL A 133 17.42 -21.75 -8.28
CA VAL A 133 17.04 -20.50 -7.63
C VAL A 133 17.17 -20.62 -6.11
N TYR A 134 16.82 -21.77 -5.53
CA TYR A 134 17.03 -22.01 -4.10
C TYR A 134 18.52 -22.21 -3.77
N ASP A 135 19.24 -22.93 -4.62
CA ASP A 135 20.66 -23.23 -4.40
C ASP A 135 21.54 -21.96 -4.43
N HIS A 136 21.16 -20.97 -5.24
CA HIS A 136 21.81 -19.67 -5.31
C HIS A 136 21.05 -18.56 -4.55
N LEU A 137 20.11 -18.89 -3.65
CA LEU A 137 19.19 -17.92 -3.05
C LEU A 137 19.92 -16.80 -2.29
N GLY A 138 20.97 -17.12 -1.54
CA GLY A 138 21.76 -16.13 -0.83
C GLY A 138 22.51 -15.17 -1.76
N GLU A 139 23.03 -15.67 -2.88
CA GLU A 139 23.68 -14.85 -3.92
C GLU A 139 22.67 -13.98 -4.65
N ILE A 140 21.45 -14.48 -4.86
CA ILE A 140 20.32 -13.72 -5.42
C ILE A 140 19.93 -12.60 -4.47
N PHE A 141 19.75 -12.85 -3.17
CA PHE A 141 19.44 -11.79 -2.21
C PHE A 141 20.55 -10.74 -2.12
N SER A 142 21.81 -11.16 -2.14
CA SER A 142 22.95 -10.25 -2.20
C SER A 142 22.94 -9.39 -3.47
N ALA A 143 22.71 -10.01 -4.64
CA ALA A 143 22.60 -9.31 -5.91
C ALA A 143 21.41 -8.33 -5.93
N LEU A 144 20.25 -8.71 -5.36
CA LEU A 144 19.08 -7.85 -5.25
C LEU A 144 19.32 -6.67 -4.29
N ILE A 145 20.00 -6.88 -3.17
CA ILE A 145 20.37 -5.80 -2.23
C ILE A 145 21.20 -4.72 -2.93
N PHE A 146 22.29 -5.12 -3.60
CA PHE A 146 23.15 -4.15 -4.28
C PHE A 146 22.49 -3.60 -5.55
N GLY A 147 21.83 -4.46 -6.34
CA GLY A 147 21.16 -4.07 -7.57
C GLY A 147 20.03 -3.08 -7.34
N SER A 148 19.20 -3.28 -6.32
CA SER A 148 18.14 -2.33 -5.97
C SER A 148 18.69 -1.02 -5.43
N PHE A 149 19.81 -1.02 -4.71
CA PHE A 149 20.50 0.20 -4.30
C PHE A 149 20.94 1.02 -5.52
N PHE A 150 21.65 0.41 -6.48
CA PHE A 150 22.05 1.08 -7.72
C PHE A 150 20.85 1.52 -8.56
N PHE A 151 19.79 0.71 -8.60
CA PHE A 151 18.55 1.08 -9.26
C PHE A 151 17.91 2.33 -8.65
N CYS A 152 17.92 2.47 -7.33
CA CYS A 152 17.40 3.67 -6.66
C CYS A 152 18.31 4.89 -6.88
N VAL A 153 19.63 4.70 -6.98
CA VAL A 153 20.56 5.77 -7.40
C VAL A 153 20.20 6.23 -8.82
N TYR A 154 19.93 5.29 -9.73
CA TYR A 154 19.46 5.62 -11.07
C TYR A 154 18.14 6.40 -11.04
N LEU A 155 17.14 6.02 -10.23
CA LEU A 155 15.89 6.75 -10.10
C LEU A 155 16.09 8.17 -9.54
N TYR A 156 17.00 8.33 -8.57
CA TYR A 156 17.37 9.63 -8.04
C TYR A 156 17.96 10.53 -9.14
N ILE A 157 18.94 10.02 -9.89
CA ILE A 157 19.58 10.76 -11.00
C ILE A 157 18.55 11.08 -12.10
N LYS A 158 17.75 10.09 -12.49
CA LYS A 158 16.69 10.26 -13.50
C LYS A 158 15.69 11.34 -13.08
N GLY A 159 15.29 11.39 -11.81
CA GLY A 159 14.36 12.39 -11.31
C GLY A 159 14.87 13.83 -11.42
N HIS A 160 16.20 14.02 -11.38
CA HIS A 160 16.86 15.32 -11.62
C HIS A 160 17.05 15.63 -13.10
N LEU A 161 17.49 14.66 -13.89
CA LEU A 161 17.94 14.89 -15.27
C LEU A 161 16.85 14.73 -16.33
N ALA A 162 15.90 13.81 -16.11
CA ALA A 162 14.89 13.42 -17.09
C ALA A 162 13.59 12.93 -16.40
N PRO A 163 12.89 13.82 -15.66
CA PRO A 163 11.62 13.47 -15.03
C PRO A 163 10.55 13.11 -16.08
N SER A 164 9.75 12.10 -15.77
CA SER A 164 8.68 11.61 -16.67
C SER A 164 7.44 12.49 -16.68
N SER A 165 7.25 13.34 -15.66
CA SER A 165 6.15 14.29 -15.55
C SER A 165 6.49 15.41 -14.55
N THR A 166 5.56 16.34 -14.35
CA THR A 166 5.66 17.36 -13.29
C THR A 166 5.50 16.78 -11.88
N ASP A 167 5.18 15.49 -11.72
CA ASP A 167 5.19 14.79 -10.43
C ASP A 167 6.61 14.42 -9.95
N SER A 168 7.61 15.23 -10.30
CA SER A 168 9.00 15.10 -9.82
C SER A 168 9.35 16.28 -8.92
N GLY A 169 10.18 16.06 -7.90
CA GLY A 169 10.64 17.14 -7.04
C GLY A 169 11.67 16.69 -6.01
N SER A 170 12.54 17.63 -5.66
CA SER A 170 13.55 17.47 -4.61
C SER A 170 13.18 18.24 -3.36
N CYS A 171 13.52 17.64 -2.24
CA CYS A 171 13.40 18.18 -0.90
C CYS A 171 14.68 18.96 -0.48
N GLY A 172 15.73 18.93 -1.32
CA GLY A 172 17.03 19.56 -1.08
C GLY A 172 17.98 18.73 -0.20
N ASN A 173 17.53 17.59 0.32
CA ASN A 173 18.35 16.64 1.07
C ASN A 173 18.51 15.34 0.29
N ILE A 174 19.76 15.02 -0.07
CA ILE A 174 20.12 13.87 -0.91
C ILE A 174 19.63 12.55 -0.29
N ILE A 175 19.78 12.37 1.02
CA ILE A 175 19.40 11.12 1.70
C ILE A 175 17.88 10.93 1.67
N MET A 176 17.13 12.00 1.92
CA MET A 176 15.67 11.98 1.88
C MET A 176 15.13 11.75 0.46
N ASP A 177 15.69 12.44 -0.52
CA ASP A 177 15.30 12.29 -1.93
C ASP A 177 15.64 10.91 -2.50
N PHE A 178 16.77 10.33 -2.08
CA PHE A 178 17.11 8.94 -2.40
C PHE A 178 16.14 7.96 -1.73
N TYR A 179 15.83 8.18 -0.46
CA TYR A 179 15.01 7.27 0.33
C TYR A 179 13.54 7.26 -0.10
N TRP A 180 12.92 8.43 -0.18
CA TRP A 180 11.52 8.59 -0.56
C TRP A 180 11.31 8.60 -2.08
N GLY A 181 12.32 9.03 -2.84
CA GLY A 181 12.26 9.10 -4.28
C GLY A 181 11.88 10.49 -4.80
N MET A 182 12.31 10.77 -6.03
CA MET A 182 12.10 12.04 -6.70
C MET A 182 10.79 12.07 -7.49
N GLU A 183 10.43 10.98 -8.16
CA GLU A 183 9.27 10.91 -9.06
C GLU A 183 8.13 10.09 -8.47
N LEU A 184 6.89 10.56 -8.61
CA LEU A 184 5.71 9.78 -8.23
C LEU A 184 5.46 8.62 -9.20
N TYR A 185 5.51 8.87 -10.51
CA TYR A 185 5.25 7.88 -11.56
C TYR A 185 6.40 7.84 -12.59
N PRO A 186 7.62 7.40 -12.21
CA PRO A 186 8.70 7.32 -13.16
C PRO A 186 8.44 6.28 -14.24
N ARG A 187 8.79 6.63 -15.48
CA ARG A 187 8.60 5.79 -16.66
C ARG A 187 9.86 5.65 -17.48
N ILE A 188 10.01 4.48 -18.11
CA ILE A 188 10.96 4.26 -19.20
C ILE A 188 10.17 4.35 -20.52
N GLY A 189 10.46 5.37 -21.32
CA GLY A 189 9.61 5.72 -22.45
C GLY A 189 8.17 6.06 -22.03
N LYS A 190 7.19 5.79 -22.89
CA LYS A 190 5.77 6.15 -22.64
C LYS A 190 5.00 5.08 -21.86
N ASN A 191 5.34 3.81 -22.06
CA ASN A 191 4.47 2.68 -21.71
C ASN A 191 4.97 1.85 -20.52
N PHE A 192 6.22 2.02 -20.08
CA PHE A 192 6.79 1.24 -18.98
C PHE A 192 6.77 2.03 -17.69
N ASP A 193 5.78 1.73 -16.83
CA ASP A 193 5.70 2.30 -15.48
C ASP A 193 6.57 1.49 -14.51
N ILE A 194 7.51 2.18 -13.86
CA ILE A 194 8.51 1.54 -13.01
C ILE A 194 7.89 1.00 -11.72
N LYS A 195 6.94 1.71 -11.08
CA LYS A 195 6.34 1.23 -9.82
C LYS A 195 5.46 0.02 -10.05
N VAL A 196 4.72 -0.01 -11.16
CA VAL A 196 3.98 -1.22 -11.56
C VAL A 196 4.94 -2.39 -11.80
N PHE A 197 6.08 -2.13 -12.45
CA PHE A 197 7.08 -3.16 -12.65
C PHE A 197 7.67 -3.67 -11.33
N THR A 198 8.22 -2.79 -10.50
CA THR A 198 8.89 -3.20 -9.25
C THR A 198 7.93 -3.88 -8.27
N ASN A 199 6.74 -3.31 -8.09
CA ASN A 199 5.80 -3.78 -7.07
C ASN A 199 5.04 -5.01 -7.57
N CYS A 200 4.43 -4.92 -8.76
CA CYS A 200 3.49 -5.95 -9.23
C CYS A 200 4.20 -7.05 -10.02
N ARG A 201 5.01 -6.69 -11.02
CA ARG A 201 5.58 -7.65 -11.97
C ARG A 201 6.85 -8.32 -11.45
N PHE A 202 7.69 -7.61 -10.74
CA PHE A 202 8.89 -8.18 -10.14
C PHE A 202 8.60 -8.72 -8.74
N GLY A 203 8.20 -7.86 -7.80
CA GLY A 203 8.01 -8.21 -6.39
C GLY A 203 6.92 -9.26 -6.16
N MET A 204 5.65 -8.92 -6.43
CA MET A 204 4.53 -9.82 -6.17
C MET A 204 4.59 -11.12 -6.99
N MET A 205 5.12 -11.07 -8.21
CA MET A 205 5.29 -12.28 -9.03
C MET A 205 6.40 -13.18 -8.49
N SER A 206 7.47 -12.60 -7.92
CA SER A 206 8.58 -13.36 -7.36
C SER A 206 8.15 -14.14 -6.13
N TRP A 207 7.19 -13.61 -5.35
CA TRP A 207 6.58 -14.34 -4.25
C TRP A 207 5.95 -15.65 -4.73
N ALA A 208 5.16 -15.62 -5.81
CA ALA A 208 4.54 -16.83 -6.34
C ALA A 208 5.56 -17.81 -6.95
N VAL A 209 6.54 -17.29 -7.70
CA VAL A 209 7.59 -18.11 -8.29
C VAL A 209 8.42 -18.80 -7.19
N LEU A 210 8.82 -18.08 -6.15
CA LEU A 210 9.59 -18.64 -5.04
C LEU A 210 8.78 -19.67 -4.23
N ALA A 211 7.47 -19.46 -4.04
CA ALA A 211 6.61 -20.46 -3.40
C ALA A 211 6.61 -21.79 -4.17
N LEU A 212 6.63 -21.75 -5.50
CA LEU A 212 6.79 -22.94 -6.35
C LEU A 212 8.21 -23.50 -6.30
N THR A 213 9.23 -22.63 -6.37
CA THR A 213 10.64 -23.03 -6.25
C THR A 213 10.89 -23.86 -5.00
N TYR A 214 10.37 -23.43 -3.85
CA TYR A 214 10.55 -24.12 -2.57
C TYR A 214 9.84 -25.47 -2.54
N CYS A 215 8.62 -25.54 -3.09
CA CYS A 215 7.89 -26.80 -3.23
C CYS A 215 8.64 -27.81 -4.13
N ILE A 216 9.14 -27.34 -5.28
CA ILE A 216 9.92 -28.16 -6.22
C ILE A 216 11.24 -28.59 -5.60
N LYS A 217 11.93 -27.70 -4.87
CA LYS A 217 13.17 -28.03 -4.18
C LYS A 217 12.99 -29.14 -3.15
N GLN A 218 11.95 -29.05 -2.33
CA GLN A 218 11.66 -30.10 -1.35
C GLN A 218 11.32 -31.43 -2.04
N TYR A 219 10.58 -31.40 -3.16
CA TYR A 219 10.31 -32.59 -3.97
C TYR A 219 11.60 -33.24 -4.48
N GLU A 220 12.51 -32.47 -5.07
CA GLU A 220 13.77 -33.01 -5.61
C GLU A 220 14.70 -33.55 -4.51
N GLN A 221 14.74 -32.92 -3.34
CA GLN A 221 15.58 -33.39 -2.22
C GLN A 221 15.03 -34.67 -1.57
N ASN A 222 13.71 -34.78 -1.43
CA ASN A 222 13.10 -35.82 -0.59
C ASN A 222 12.34 -36.90 -1.39
N GLY A 223 12.19 -36.72 -2.71
CA GLY A 223 11.35 -37.56 -3.58
C GLY A 223 9.84 -37.40 -3.35
N LYS A 224 9.43 -36.55 -2.41
CA LYS A 224 8.04 -36.24 -2.07
C LYS A 224 7.95 -34.86 -1.43
N VAL A 225 6.78 -34.24 -1.53
CA VAL A 225 6.48 -32.98 -0.84
C VAL A 225 5.72 -33.29 0.45
N ALA A 226 6.13 -32.68 1.55
CA ALA A 226 5.43 -32.76 2.83
C ALA A 226 4.09 -31.99 2.77
N ASP A 227 3.09 -32.43 3.53
CA ASP A 227 1.80 -31.73 3.59
C ASP A 227 1.95 -30.29 4.12
N SER A 228 2.94 -30.03 4.97
CA SER A 228 3.26 -28.69 5.47
C SER A 228 3.65 -27.72 4.35
N MET A 229 4.53 -28.16 3.44
CA MET A 229 4.95 -27.37 2.28
C MET A 229 3.80 -27.15 1.30
N LEU A 230 3.00 -28.19 1.02
CA LEU A 230 1.83 -28.05 0.13
C LEU A 230 0.84 -27.01 0.66
N VAL A 231 0.50 -27.05 1.96
CA VAL A 231 -0.42 -26.07 2.56
C VAL A 231 0.15 -24.65 2.47
N ASN A 232 1.44 -24.47 2.79
CA ASN A 232 2.13 -23.19 2.67
C ASN A 232 2.07 -22.65 1.23
N THR A 233 2.51 -23.44 0.24
CA THR A 233 2.57 -23.04 -1.17
C THR A 233 1.18 -22.74 -1.71
N ILE A 234 0.17 -23.57 -1.43
CA ILE A 234 -1.20 -23.32 -1.91
C ILE A 234 -1.75 -22.02 -1.35
N LEU A 235 -1.59 -21.76 -0.04
CA LEU A 235 -2.11 -20.54 0.57
C LEU A 235 -1.41 -19.28 0.03
N MET A 236 -0.08 -19.31 -0.16
CA MET A 236 0.65 -18.22 -0.78
C MET A 236 0.18 -17.97 -2.23
N LEU A 237 0.01 -19.02 -3.03
CA LEU A 237 -0.48 -18.88 -4.41
C LEU A 237 -1.91 -18.36 -4.48
N VAL A 238 -2.81 -18.83 -3.62
CA VAL A 238 -4.20 -18.31 -3.52
C VAL A 238 -4.19 -16.83 -3.17
N TYR A 239 -3.34 -16.42 -2.22
CA TYR A 239 -3.19 -15.02 -1.83
C TYR A 239 -2.69 -14.15 -3.00
N VAL A 240 -1.62 -14.56 -3.67
CA VAL A 240 -1.05 -13.81 -4.80
C VAL A 240 -1.99 -13.79 -6.01
N THR A 241 -2.70 -14.89 -6.27
CA THR A 241 -3.75 -14.96 -7.31
C THR A 241 -4.82 -13.89 -7.06
N LYS A 242 -5.30 -13.78 -5.82
CA LYS A 242 -6.25 -12.74 -5.41
C LYS A 242 -5.68 -11.33 -5.61
N PHE A 243 -4.38 -11.11 -5.38
CA PHE A 243 -3.76 -9.82 -5.66
C PHE A 243 -3.87 -9.47 -7.15
N PHE A 244 -3.45 -10.36 -8.06
CA PHE A 244 -3.51 -10.08 -9.50
C PHE A 244 -4.93 -9.98 -10.04
N TRP A 245 -5.87 -10.73 -9.49
CA TRP A 245 -7.30 -10.58 -9.80
C TRP A 245 -7.83 -9.17 -9.49
N TRP A 246 -7.24 -8.51 -8.48
CA TRP A 246 -7.64 -7.20 -8.00
C TRP A 246 -6.64 -6.08 -8.37
N GLU A 247 -5.64 -6.35 -9.21
CA GLU A 247 -4.52 -5.45 -9.50
C GLU A 247 -4.92 -3.99 -9.80
N ALA A 248 -5.98 -3.76 -10.56
CA ALA A 248 -6.40 -2.40 -10.92
C ALA A 248 -6.77 -1.54 -9.70
N GLY A 249 -7.22 -2.18 -8.62
CA GLY A 249 -7.45 -1.51 -7.35
C GLY A 249 -6.15 -1.26 -6.57
N TYR A 250 -5.06 -1.98 -6.83
CA TYR A 250 -3.77 -1.73 -6.20
C TYR A 250 -3.14 -0.40 -6.65
N TRP A 251 -3.35 0.03 -7.90
CA TRP A 251 -2.86 1.34 -8.38
C TRP A 251 -3.50 2.55 -7.70
N ASN A 252 -4.55 2.27 -6.98
CA ASN A 252 -5.28 3.21 -6.17
C ASN A 252 -4.80 3.16 -4.70
N THR A 253 -3.75 2.42 -4.36
CA THR A 253 -3.21 2.40 -2.98
C THR A 253 -2.21 3.51 -2.73
N MET A 254 -1.84 3.76 -1.46
CA MET A 254 -0.84 4.76 -1.08
C MET A 254 0.50 4.57 -1.82
N ASP A 255 0.99 3.33 -1.91
CA ASP A 255 2.25 2.98 -2.55
C ASP A 255 2.33 3.46 -4.01
N ILE A 256 1.22 3.38 -4.74
CA ILE A 256 1.15 3.79 -6.15
C ILE A 256 0.67 5.24 -6.27
N ALA A 257 -0.35 5.67 -5.55
CA ALA A 257 -0.98 6.97 -5.73
C ALA A 257 -0.21 8.13 -5.09
N HIS A 258 0.60 7.86 -4.06
CA HIS A 258 1.13 8.89 -3.17
C HIS A 258 2.63 8.75 -2.88
N ASP A 259 3.13 7.53 -2.70
CA ASP A 259 4.54 7.32 -2.39
C ASP A 259 5.39 7.43 -3.66
N ARG A 260 6.47 8.22 -3.58
CA ARG A 260 7.42 8.36 -4.67
C ARG A 260 8.27 7.11 -4.82
N ALA A 261 8.82 6.91 -6.00
CA ALA A 261 9.66 5.77 -6.33
C ALA A 261 11.10 6.00 -5.85
N GLY A 262 11.34 5.74 -4.56
CA GLY A 262 12.66 5.78 -3.94
C GLY A 262 13.10 4.42 -3.41
N PHE A 263 14.19 4.44 -2.61
CA PHE A 263 14.68 3.25 -1.92
C PHE A 263 13.58 2.54 -1.13
N TYR A 264 12.79 3.25 -0.34
CA TYR A 264 11.80 2.66 0.55
C TYR A 264 10.82 1.70 -0.18
N ILE A 265 10.17 2.20 -1.23
CA ILE A 265 9.22 1.40 -2.01
C ILE A 265 9.94 0.40 -2.92
N CYS A 266 10.98 0.84 -3.66
CA CYS A 266 11.59 -0.01 -4.67
C CYS A 266 12.41 -1.14 -4.03
N TRP A 267 13.27 -0.85 -3.06
CA TRP A 267 14.06 -1.86 -2.35
C TRP A 267 13.16 -2.85 -1.63
N GLY A 268 12.11 -2.34 -1.01
CA GLY A 268 11.16 -3.18 -0.32
C GLY A 268 10.45 -4.18 -1.24
N CYS A 269 9.98 -3.76 -2.41
CA CYS A 269 9.36 -4.67 -3.37
C CYS A 269 10.37 -5.62 -4.04
N LEU A 270 11.59 -5.16 -4.32
CA LEU A 270 12.62 -5.93 -5.02
C LEU A 270 13.37 -6.91 -4.11
N VAL A 271 13.45 -6.64 -2.80
CA VAL A 271 14.28 -7.40 -1.84
C VAL A 271 13.46 -7.93 -0.68
N TRP A 272 12.71 -7.06 0.01
CA TRP A 272 12.01 -7.43 1.24
C TRP A 272 10.86 -8.42 0.99
N VAL A 273 10.06 -8.19 -0.05
CA VAL A 273 8.99 -9.12 -0.46
C VAL A 273 9.55 -10.51 -0.79
N PRO A 274 10.48 -10.68 -1.75
CA PRO A 274 10.99 -12.01 -2.09
C PRO A 274 11.76 -12.72 -0.97
N SER A 275 12.27 -11.99 0.03
CA SER A 275 13.03 -12.60 1.14
C SER A 275 12.18 -12.89 2.38
N VAL A 276 11.44 -11.90 2.87
CA VAL A 276 10.72 -12.00 4.15
C VAL A 276 9.37 -12.70 3.97
N TYR A 277 8.62 -12.36 2.93
CA TYR A 277 7.24 -12.86 2.77
C TYR A 277 7.21 -14.34 2.39
N THR A 278 8.25 -14.79 1.71
CA THR A 278 8.44 -16.17 1.26
C THR A 278 9.16 -17.03 2.31
N SER A 279 9.70 -16.41 3.37
CA SER A 279 10.56 -17.06 4.36
C SER A 279 9.95 -18.29 5.05
N PRO A 280 8.63 -18.39 5.31
CA PRO A 280 8.07 -19.63 5.85
C PRO A 280 8.26 -20.83 4.90
N GLY A 281 8.12 -20.62 3.59
CA GLY A 281 8.37 -21.64 2.58
C GLY A 281 9.86 -21.95 2.47
N MET A 282 10.73 -20.93 2.53
CA MET A 282 12.19 -21.11 2.55
C MET A 282 12.63 -22.03 3.70
N TYR A 283 12.10 -21.83 4.91
CA TYR A 283 12.36 -22.70 6.06
C TYR A 283 11.89 -24.14 5.83
N LEU A 284 10.67 -24.31 5.31
CA LEU A 284 10.05 -25.62 5.11
C LEU A 284 10.81 -26.50 4.13
N VAL A 285 11.61 -25.97 3.20
CA VAL A 285 12.42 -26.77 2.27
C VAL A 285 13.27 -27.80 3.03
N ASN A 286 14.01 -27.35 4.05
CA ASN A 286 14.88 -28.18 4.87
C ASN A 286 14.15 -28.85 6.05
N HIS A 287 12.87 -28.52 6.27
CA HIS A 287 12.06 -28.99 7.41
C HIS A 287 10.75 -29.63 6.94
N PRO A 288 10.79 -30.80 6.29
CA PRO A 288 9.59 -31.52 5.89
C PRO A 288 8.85 -32.03 7.13
N LEU A 289 7.67 -31.49 7.40
CA LEU A 289 6.82 -31.85 8.54
C LEU A 289 5.55 -32.53 8.04
N ASN A 290 5.21 -33.68 8.62
CA ASN A 290 3.96 -34.38 8.33
C ASN A 290 2.92 -34.00 9.38
N LEU A 291 2.00 -33.11 9.02
CA LEU A 291 0.92 -32.62 9.88
C LEU A 291 -0.22 -33.64 10.02
N GLY A 292 -0.36 -34.51 9.02
CA GLY A 292 -1.51 -35.39 8.86
C GLY A 292 -2.65 -34.70 8.13
N THR A 293 -3.39 -35.46 7.31
CA THR A 293 -4.41 -34.94 6.40
C THR A 293 -5.45 -34.05 7.10
N GLN A 294 -5.87 -34.43 8.30
CA GLN A 294 -6.88 -33.68 9.05
C GLN A 294 -6.40 -32.27 9.43
N LEU A 295 -5.21 -32.17 10.02
CA LEU A 295 -4.65 -30.88 10.43
C LEU A 295 -4.30 -30.02 9.21
N ALA A 296 -3.70 -30.63 8.17
CA ALA A 296 -3.39 -29.95 6.93
C ALA A 296 -4.64 -29.34 6.27
N VAL A 297 -5.74 -30.09 6.19
CA VAL A 297 -7.02 -29.59 5.65
C VAL A 297 -7.60 -28.47 6.52
N TYR A 298 -7.54 -28.57 7.84
CA TYR A 298 -8.03 -27.50 8.72
C TYR A 298 -7.24 -26.19 8.56
N ILE A 299 -5.91 -26.27 8.50
CA ILE A 299 -5.06 -25.09 8.28
C ILE A 299 -5.35 -24.49 6.90
N LEU A 300 -5.45 -25.32 5.86
CA LEU A 300 -5.73 -24.88 4.50
C LEU A 300 -7.07 -24.16 4.39
N VAL A 301 -8.15 -24.77 4.91
CA VAL A 301 -9.50 -24.18 4.87
C VAL A 301 -9.55 -22.88 5.69
N ALA A 302 -8.93 -22.85 6.87
CA ALA A 302 -8.89 -21.65 7.70
C ALA A 302 -8.11 -20.52 7.03
N GLY A 303 -6.98 -20.83 6.38
CA GLY A 303 -6.19 -19.88 5.59
C GLY A 303 -6.97 -19.33 4.40
N ILE A 304 -7.61 -20.19 3.60
CA ILE A 304 -8.45 -19.77 2.46
C ILE A 304 -9.59 -18.88 2.94
N LEU A 305 -10.24 -19.23 4.05
CA LEU A 305 -11.31 -18.42 4.64
C LEU A 305 -10.80 -17.04 5.04
N CYS A 306 -9.62 -16.93 5.67
CA CYS A 306 -9.02 -15.64 6.01
C CYS A 306 -8.73 -14.81 4.74
N ILE A 307 -8.13 -15.42 3.71
CA ILE A 307 -7.87 -14.75 2.44
C ILE A 307 -9.17 -14.23 1.80
N PHE A 308 -10.23 -15.04 1.82
CA PHE A 308 -11.56 -14.67 1.34
C PHE A 308 -12.18 -13.53 2.16
N VAL A 309 -12.17 -13.61 3.49
CA VAL A 309 -12.75 -12.57 4.37
C VAL A 309 -12.02 -11.25 4.17
N ASN A 310 -10.68 -11.25 4.06
CA ASN A 310 -9.93 -10.03 3.74
C ASN A 310 -10.39 -9.44 2.39
N TYR A 311 -10.55 -10.26 1.34
CA TYR A 311 -11.07 -9.81 0.06
C TYR A 311 -12.49 -9.23 0.18
N ASP A 312 -13.39 -9.90 0.90
CA ASP A 312 -14.78 -9.49 1.03
C ASP A 312 -14.92 -8.16 1.80
N CYS A 313 -14.04 -7.90 2.77
CA CYS A 313 -13.98 -6.60 3.46
C CYS A 313 -13.72 -5.45 2.48
N ASP A 314 -12.72 -5.60 1.61
CA ASP A 314 -12.37 -4.60 0.61
C ASP A 314 -13.46 -4.44 -0.45
N ARG A 315 -13.98 -5.56 -0.97
CA ARG A 315 -15.09 -5.58 -1.92
C ARG A 315 -16.31 -4.85 -1.35
N GLN A 316 -16.68 -5.13 -0.10
CA GLN A 316 -17.81 -4.50 0.59
C GLN A 316 -17.64 -2.98 0.67
N ARG A 317 -16.45 -2.49 1.05
CA ARG A 317 -16.15 -1.05 1.10
C ARG A 317 -16.21 -0.40 -0.29
N GLN A 318 -15.59 -1.03 -1.27
CA GLN A 318 -15.53 -0.52 -2.65
C GLN A 318 -16.92 -0.45 -3.28
N GLU A 319 -17.73 -1.51 -3.16
CA GLU A 319 -19.09 -1.52 -3.68
C GLU A 319 -19.99 -0.51 -2.97
N PHE A 320 -19.88 -0.39 -1.65
CA PHE A 320 -20.61 0.61 -0.87
C PHE A 320 -20.32 2.02 -1.38
N ARG A 321 -19.05 2.38 -1.57
CA ARG A 321 -18.66 3.70 -2.07
C ARG A 321 -19.07 3.89 -3.53
N ARG A 322 -18.83 2.91 -4.41
CA ARG A 322 -19.18 2.96 -5.83
C ARG A 322 -20.68 3.18 -6.05
N LYS A 323 -21.52 2.59 -5.19
CA LYS A 323 -22.98 2.75 -5.25
C LYS A 323 -23.51 3.91 -4.39
N ASN A 324 -22.65 4.79 -3.88
CA ASN A 324 -23.04 5.90 -2.99
C ASN A 324 -23.92 5.43 -1.81
N GLY A 325 -23.60 4.26 -1.26
CA GLY A 325 -24.34 3.60 -0.19
C GLY A 325 -25.73 3.09 -0.56
N LYS A 326 -26.05 2.97 -1.86
CA LYS A 326 -27.26 2.33 -2.41
C LYS A 326 -26.95 0.87 -2.78
N CYS A 327 -26.55 0.08 -1.79
CA CYS A 327 -26.27 -1.35 -1.94
C CYS A 327 -26.86 -2.13 -0.76
N LEU A 328 -26.74 -3.45 -0.79
CA LEU A 328 -27.02 -4.29 0.36
C LEU A 328 -25.70 -4.74 0.98
N VAL A 329 -25.61 -4.71 2.31
CA VAL A 329 -24.51 -5.24 3.10
C VAL A 329 -25.09 -6.36 3.96
N TRP A 330 -24.64 -7.59 3.72
CA TRP A 330 -25.19 -8.81 4.34
C TRP A 330 -26.72 -8.89 4.27
N GLY A 331 -27.28 -8.63 3.08
CA GLY A 331 -28.71 -8.71 2.81
C GLY A 331 -29.56 -7.56 3.36
N LYS A 332 -28.97 -6.57 4.03
CA LYS A 332 -29.68 -5.41 4.60
C LYS A 332 -29.18 -4.08 4.04
N ALA A 333 -30.00 -3.04 4.12
CA ALA A 333 -29.56 -1.69 3.81
C ALA A 333 -28.42 -1.27 4.77
N PRO A 334 -27.30 -0.73 4.27
CA PRO A 334 -26.14 -0.42 5.09
C PRO A 334 -26.42 0.73 6.04
N SER A 335 -26.06 0.54 7.31
CA SER A 335 -25.92 1.67 8.25
C SER A 335 -24.70 2.49 7.86
N LYS A 336 -24.83 3.82 7.80
CA LYS A 336 -23.77 4.74 7.38
C LYS A 336 -23.83 6.07 8.11
N ILE A 337 -22.70 6.78 8.13
CA ILE A 337 -22.61 8.19 8.55
C ILE A 337 -22.29 9.02 7.31
N VAL A 338 -23.05 10.10 7.10
CA VAL A 338 -22.72 11.11 6.10
C VAL A 338 -21.83 12.15 6.78
N ALA A 339 -20.56 12.18 6.38
CA ALA A 339 -19.55 13.06 6.95
C ALA A 339 -19.27 14.21 5.98
N SER A 340 -19.49 15.45 6.43
CA SER A 340 -19.06 16.64 5.71
C SER A 340 -17.67 17.06 6.19
N TYR A 341 -16.79 17.39 5.26
CA TYR A 341 -15.46 17.91 5.55
C TYR A 341 -15.11 19.03 4.57
N THR A 342 -14.38 20.03 5.05
CA THR A 342 -13.89 21.12 4.20
C THR A 342 -12.53 20.73 3.68
N THR A 343 -12.36 20.75 2.36
CA THR A 343 -11.04 20.61 1.74
C THR A 343 -10.23 21.87 2.01
N THR A 344 -8.92 21.79 1.85
CA THR A 344 -8.07 22.99 1.96
C THR A 344 -8.23 24.01 0.84
N SER A 345 -8.89 23.64 -0.26
CA SER A 345 -9.38 24.62 -1.25
C SER A 345 -10.61 25.41 -0.78
N GLY A 346 -11.08 25.17 0.45
CA GLY A 346 -12.30 25.77 1.02
C GLY A 346 -13.60 25.09 0.58
N GLU A 347 -13.53 24.04 -0.25
CA GLU A 347 -14.70 23.34 -0.78
C GLU A 347 -15.26 22.37 0.26
N THR A 348 -16.55 22.45 0.54
CA THR A 348 -17.20 21.46 1.41
C THR A 348 -17.54 20.21 0.62
N LYS A 349 -16.98 19.07 1.01
CA LYS A 349 -17.25 17.75 0.41
C LYS A 349 -17.94 16.83 1.40
N THR A 350 -18.75 15.92 0.87
CA THR A 350 -19.43 14.88 1.65
C THR A 350 -18.85 13.50 1.35
N SER A 351 -18.57 12.71 2.39
CA SER A 351 -18.12 11.32 2.31
C SER A 351 -19.07 10.41 3.09
N LEU A 352 -19.11 9.13 2.73
CA LEU A 352 -19.91 8.12 3.42
C LEU A 352 -19.00 7.18 4.22
N LEU A 353 -19.25 7.05 5.52
CA LEU A 353 -18.58 6.10 6.40
C LEU A 353 -19.50 4.90 6.65
N LEU A 354 -19.07 3.70 6.27
CA LEU A 354 -19.85 2.46 6.42
C LEU A 354 -19.77 1.94 7.86
N THR A 355 -20.91 1.79 8.54
CA THR A 355 -21.00 1.36 9.95
C THR A 355 -21.69 0.00 10.12
N SER A 356 -21.71 -0.82 9.08
CA SER A 356 -22.33 -2.16 9.07
C SER A 356 -21.48 -3.14 8.28
N GLY A 357 -21.79 -4.44 8.36
CA GLY A 357 -20.95 -5.49 7.79
C GLY A 357 -19.63 -5.63 8.55
N TRP A 358 -18.54 -5.92 7.85
CA TRP A 358 -17.21 -6.06 8.45
C TRP A 358 -16.75 -4.77 9.13
N TRP A 359 -17.02 -3.64 8.49
CA TRP A 359 -16.72 -2.30 8.99
C TRP A 359 -17.58 -1.89 10.19
N GLY A 360 -18.67 -2.62 10.45
CA GLY A 360 -19.46 -2.49 11.67
C GLY A 360 -18.95 -3.33 12.85
N LEU A 361 -18.05 -4.30 12.61
CA LEU A 361 -17.45 -5.14 13.64
C LEU A 361 -16.17 -4.51 14.20
N SER A 362 -15.35 -3.92 13.34
CA SER A 362 -14.11 -3.23 13.70
C SER A 362 -13.73 -2.22 12.62
N ARG A 363 -13.14 -1.08 13.05
CA ARG A 363 -12.70 -0.01 12.15
C ARG A 363 -11.73 -0.50 11.06
N HIS A 364 -10.88 -1.46 11.41
CA HIS A 364 -9.91 -2.07 10.50
C HIS A 364 -10.05 -3.59 10.47
N PHE A 365 -11.28 -4.13 10.42
CA PHE A 365 -11.52 -5.57 10.48
C PHE A 365 -10.66 -6.37 9.50
N HIS A 366 -10.50 -5.89 8.26
CA HIS A 366 -9.65 -6.50 7.22
C HIS A 366 -8.18 -6.76 7.59
N TYR A 367 -7.61 -6.09 8.60
CA TYR A 367 -6.23 -6.36 9.07
C TYR A 367 -6.15 -7.68 9.84
N VAL A 368 -7.23 -8.09 10.52
CA VAL A 368 -7.28 -9.36 11.27
C VAL A 368 -7.13 -10.58 10.35
N PRO A 369 -7.97 -10.78 9.31
CA PRO A 369 -7.82 -11.89 8.39
C PRO A 369 -6.54 -11.78 7.54
N GLU A 370 -5.94 -10.59 7.40
CA GLU A 370 -4.63 -10.44 6.75
C GLU A 370 -3.52 -11.08 7.58
N ILE A 371 -3.44 -10.73 8.88
CA ILE A 371 -2.49 -11.33 9.83
C ILE A 371 -2.75 -12.83 9.99
N LEU A 372 -4.01 -13.24 10.07
CA LEU A 372 -4.37 -14.66 10.20
C LEU A 372 -4.05 -15.45 8.93
N ALA A 373 -4.25 -14.88 7.75
CA ALA A 373 -3.81 -15.53 6.51
C ALA A 373 -2.28 -15.74 6.55
N ALA A 374 -1.53 -14.73 6.99
CA ALA A 374 -0.09 -14.85 7.18
C ALA A 374 0.30 -15.94 8.18
N PHE A 375 -0.39 -16.00 9.30
CA PHE A 375 -0.24 -17.07 10.26
C PHE A 375 -0.54 -18.45 9.64
N PHE A 376 -1.63 -18.61 8.88
CA PHE A 376 -2.03 -19.92 8.37
C PHE A 376 -1.12 -20.49 7.28
N TRP A 377 -0.45 -19.65 6.46
CA TRP A 377 0.62 -20.18 5.61
C TRP A 377 1.95 -20.39 6.35
N THR A 378 2.09 -19.88 7.58
CA THR A 378 3.33 -20.02 8.37
C THR A 378 3.27 -21.17 9.39
N VAL A 379 2.10 -21.40 10.00
CA VAL A 379 1.88 -22.44 11.01
C VAL A 379 2.19 -23.88 10.57
N PRO A 380 2.22 -24.25 9.27
CA PRO A 380 2.77 -25.54 8.85
C PRO A 380 4.22 -25.79 9.30
N ALA A 381 4.99 -24.74 9.61
CA ALA A 381 6.33 -24.84 10.19
C ALA A 381 6.35 -25.25 11.68
N LEU A 382 5.18 -25.40 12.31
CA LEU A 382 5.01 -25.66 13.75
C LEU A 382 5.77 -24.63 14.59
N PHE A 383 6.13 -24.93 15.83
CA PHE A 383 6.63 -23.93 16.80
C PHE A 383 8.05 -24.20 17.30
N ASN A 384 8.83 -25.02 16.58
CA ASN A 384 10.20 -25.36 16.99
C ASN A 384 11.14 -24.15 16.89
N HIS A 385 10.93 -23.31 15.87
CA HIS A 385 11.74 -22.13 15.61
C HIS A 385 10.87 -20.88 15.43
N PHE A 386 11.33 -19.77 15.99
CA PHE A 386 10.62 -18.48 15.91
C PHE A 386 10.71 -17.86 14.52
N LEU A 387 11.85 -18.02 13.83
CA LEU A 387 12.18 -17.24 12.65
C LEU A 387 11.16 -17.33 11.49
N PRO A 388 10.52 -18.48 11.21
CA PRO A 388 9.42 -18.55 10.23
C PRO A 388 8.27 -17.56 10.53
N TYR A 389 8.01 -17.25 11.80
CA TYR A 389 6.97 -16.31 12.24
C TYR A 389 7.43 -14.84 12.23
N PHE A 390 8.66 -14.56 11.80
CA PHE A 390 9.14 -13.18 11.68
C PHE A 390 8.21 -12.38 10.75
N TYR A 391 7.79 -12.94 9.63
CA TYR A 391 6.88 -12.25 8.70
C TYR A 391 5.52 -11.92 9.35
N VAL A 392 4.94 -12.85 10.12
CA VAL A 392 3.69 -12.62 10.87
C VAL A 392 3.86 -11.49 11.89
N THR A 393 4.99 -11.47 12.60
CA THR A 393 5.33 -10.44 13.58
C THR A 393 5.51 -9.07 12.91
N PHE A 394 6.29 -9.03 11.84
CA PHE A 394 6.52 -7.84 11.02
C PHE A 394 5.20 -7.27 10.48
N LEU A 395 4.37 -8.12 9.85
CA LEU A 395 3.08 -7.72 9.29
C LEU A 395 2.14 -7.19 10.37
N THR A 396 2.16 -7.80 11.55
CA THR A 396 1.37 -7.33 12.69
C THR A 396 1.79 -5.91 13.08
N ILE A 397 3.09 -5.68 13.32
CA ILE A 397 3.60 -4.35 13.67
C ILE A 397 3.23 -3.32 12.59
N LEU A 398 3.44 -3.68 11.32
CA LEU A 398 3.10 -2.85 10.17
C LEU A 398 1.62 -2.43 10.16
N LEU A 399 0.70 -3.38 10.32
CA LEU A 399 -0.73 -3.10 10.26
C LEU A 399 -1.26 -2.37 11.50
N PHE A 400 -0.62 -2.54 12.66
CA PHE A 400 -0.93 -1.75 13.85
C PHE A 400 -0.49 -0.29 13.68
N ASP A 401 0.72 -0.06 13.18
CA ASP A 401 1.19 1.30 12.84
C ASP A 401 0.28 1.95 11.78
N ARG A 402 -0.06 1.19 10.73
CA ARG A 402 -0.98 1.65 9.69
C ARG A 402 -2.35 2.00 10.24
N ALA A 403 -2.94 1.16 11.09
CA ALA A 403 -4.23 1.44 11.73
C ALA A 403 -4.21 2.74 12.53
N LYS A 404 -3.10 3.01 13.23
CA LYS A 404 -2.91 4.25 13.99
C LYS A 404 -2.84 5.46 13.06
N ARG A 405 -2.00 5.40 12.02
CA ARG A 405 -1.86 6.47 11.02
C ARG A 405 -3.19 6.78 10.33
N ASP A 406 -3.94 5.74 9.98
CA ASP A 406 -5.26 5.86 9.37
C ASP A 406 -6.26 6.53 10.34
N ASP A 407 -6.32 6.09 11.61
CA ASP A 407 -7.23 6.66 12.61
C ASP A 407 -6.94 8.15 12.86
N ASP A 408 -5.66 8.53 12.93
CA ASP A 408 -5.23 9.91 13.09
C ASP A 408 -5.59 10.76 11.84
N ARG A 409 -5.41 10.22 10.62
CA ARG A 409 -5.84 10.90 9.38
C ARG A 409 -7.35 11.10 9.34
N CYS A 410 -8.12 10.07 9.68
CA CYS A 410 -9.58 10.12 9.68
C CYS A 410 -10.12 11.08 10.73
N ARG A 411 -9.46 11.16 11.89
CA ARG A 411 -9.79 12.12 12.95
C ARG A 411 -9.58 13.56 12.50
N SER A 412 -8.43 13.85 11.89
CA SER A 412 -8.12 15.19 11.36
C SER A 412 -9.08 15.59 10.25
N LYS A 413 -9.46 14.63 9.40
CA LYS A 413 -10.31 14.90 8.24
C LYS A 413 -11.80 15.04 8.58
N TYR A 414 -12.36 14.09 9.31
CA TYR A 414 -13.81 14.01 9.54
C TYR A 414 -14.24 14.54 10.92
N GLY A 415 -13.30 14.85 11.81
CA GLY A 415 -13.55 15.49 13.10
C GLY A 415 -14.67 14.83 13.90
N LYS A 416 -15.76 15.57 14.14
CA LYS A 416 -16.94 15.09 14.89
C LYS A 416 -17.57 13.82 14.31
N TYR A 417 -17.55 13.66 12.99
CA TYR A 417 -18.10 12.46 12.34
C TYR A 417 -17.24 11.22 12.57
N TRP A 418 -15.91 11.37 12.66
CA TRP A 418 -15.03 10.26 13.05
C TRP A 418 -15.23 9.86 14.50
N LYS A 419 -15.43 10.84 15.40
CA LYS A 419 -15.75 10.54 16.80
C LYS A 419 -17.05 9.72 16.92
N LEU A 420 -18.10 10.13 16.21
CA LEU A 420 -19.36 9.38 16.14
C LEU A 420 -19.16 7.98 15.55
N TYR A 421 -18.32 7.84 14.51
CA TYR A 421 -17.96 6.55 13.95
C TYR A 421 -17.28 5.65 14.99
N CYS A 422 -16.28 6.17 15.71
CA CYS A 422 -15.59 5.45 16.77
C CYS A 422 -16.50 5.04 17.93
N GLU A 423 -17.44 5.89 18.33
CA GLU A 423 -18.44 5.59 19.36
C GLU A 423 -19.38 4.45 18.91
N LYS A 424 -19.87 4.48 17.66
CA LYS A 424 -20.67 3.38 17.11
C LYS A 424 -19.92 2.04 17.04
N MET A 425 -18.60 2.07 16.90
CA MET A 425 -17.78 0.85 16.85
C MET A 425 -17.36 0.34 18.23
N SER A 426 -17.31 1.20 19.24
CA SER A 426 -16.94 0.82 20.61
C SER A 426 -18.15 0.39 21.44
N ALA A 427 -19.32 0.95 21.16
CA ALA A 427 -20.57 0.40 21.60
C ALA A 427 -20.79 -0.91 20.83
N TYR A 428 -20.77 -2.05 21.51
CA TYR A 428 -21.08 -3.37 20.95
C TYR A 428 -22.54 -3.50 20.45
N GLU A 429 -23.17 -2.43 19.95
CA GLU A 429 -24.54 -2.42 19.40
C GLU A 429 -24.67 -3.33 18.18
N ASN A 430 -23.57 -3.60 17.47
CA ASN A 430 -23.58 -4.42 16.25
C ASN A 430 -23.34 -5.93 16.50
N VAL A 431 -23.04 -6.36 17.74
CA VAL A 431 -22.97 -7.79 18.06
C VAL A 431 -24.38 -8.26 18.39
N VAL A 432 -25.05 -8.87 17.40
CA VAL A 432 -26.32 -9.57 17.61
C VAL A 432 -26.04 -10.79 18.50
N GLY A 433 -26.12 -10.59 19.82
CA GLY A 433 -26.06 -11.64 20.81
C GLY A 433 -27.30 -12.52 20.73
N GLY A 434 -27.31 -13.48 19.80
CA GLY A 434 -28.29 -14.56 19.82
C GLY A 434 -28.09 -15.39 21.08
N LYS A 435 -29.01 -15.32 22.04
CA LYS A 435 -29.01 -16.23 23.20
C LYS A 435 -29.15 -17.66 22.70
N LEU A 436 -28.11 -18.47 22.86
CA LEU A 436 -28.20 -19.92 22.71
C LEU A 436 -29.18 -20.44 23.78
N LYS A 437 -30.37 -20.88 23.38
CA LYS A 437 -31.28 -21.62 24.27
C LYS A 437 -30.87 -23.09 24.27
N LEU A 438 -30.10 -23.50 25.27
CA LEU A 438 -29.91 -24.92 25.57
C LEU A 438 -31.16 -25.45 26.29
N LYS A 439 -31.69 -26.56 25.79
CA LYS A 439 -32.89 -27.24 26.28
C LYS A 439 -32.51 -28.10 27.50
N GLY A 440 -32.87 -27.69 28.72
CA GLY A 440 -32.84 -28.57 29.90
C GLY A 440 -32.38 -27.91 31.21
N LYS A 441 -33.30 -27.89 32.18
CA LYS A 441 -33.20 -27.65 33.64
C LYS A 441 -32.36 -26.47 34.16
N ALA A 442 -33.02 -25.63 34.96
CA ALA A 442 -32.46 -24.45 35.61
C ALA A 442 -31.40 -24.83 36.68
N LEU A 443 -30.18 -24.37 36.48
CA LEU A 443 -29.18 -24.23 37.55
C LEU A 443 -29.42 -22.88 38.25
N ASN A 444 -29.87 -22.94 39.49
CA ASN A 444 -29.98 -21.78 40.38
C ASN A 444 -28.56 -21.36 40.83
N VAL A 445 -27.96 -20.41 40.12
CA VAL A 445 -26.75 -19.71 40.59
C VAL A 445 -27.16 -18.32 41.05
N LYS A 446 -27.01 -18.06 42.36
CA LYS A 446 -27.28 -16.76 43.00
C LYS A 446 -26.56 -15.65 42.24
N ALA A 447 -27.34 -14.69 41.73
CA ALA A 447 -26.82 -13.46 41.14
C ALA A 447 -26.19 -12.59 42.24
N GLY A 448 -24.86 -12.46 42.21
CA GLY A 448 -24.15 -11.38 42.90
C GLY A 448 -24.50 -10.06 42.22
N GLY A 449 -25.40 -9.29 42.83
CA GLY A 449 -25.83 -8.00 42.30
C GLY A 449 -24.73 -6.95 42.41
N MET A 450 -24.20 -6.49 41.27
CA MET A 450 -23.65 -5.14 41.15
C MET A 450 -24.66 -4.27 40.39
N LYS A 451 -25.28 -3.32 41.10
CA LYS A 451 -26.08 -2.24 40.51
C LYS A 451 -25.18 -1.37 39.62
N LYS A 452 -25.27 -1.52 38.30
CA LYS A 452 -24.75 -0.51 37.36
C LYS A 452 -25.71 0.68 37.31
N LYS A 453 -25.21 1.85 37.71
CA LYS A 453 -25.86 3.16 37.53
C LYS A 453 -26.24 3.39 36.07
N LYS A 454 -27.51 3.75 35.83
CA LYS A 454 -27.96 4.37 34.57
C LYS A 454 -27.23 5.71 34.38
N LYS A 455 -26.38 5.78 33.35
CA LYS A 455 -25.78 6.98 32.73
C LYS A 455 -25.55 6.53 31.28
N HIS A 456 -26.05 7.11 30.19
CA HIS A 456 -26.68 8.37 29.84
C HIS A 456 -27.72 8.03 28.76
N LYS A 457 -28.97 8.47 28.90
CA LYS A 457 -29.92 8.56 27.76
C LYS A 457 -30.22 10.02 27.38
N GLN A 458 -29.65 10.99 28.12
CA GLN A 458 -29.87 12.42 27.89
C GLN A 458 -28.93 13.05 26.85
N HIS A 459 -27.76 12.46 26.58
CA HIS A 459 -26.78 13.08 25.68
C HIS A 459 -27.09 12.87 24.19
N GLN A 460 -27.94 11.88 23.86
CA GLN A 460 -28.33 11.57 22.49
C GLN A 460 -29.45 12.50 21.99
N ASP A 461 -30.34 12.92 22.89
CA ASP A 461 -31.44 13.85 22.57
C ASP A 461 -30.93 15.30 22.43
N GLU A 462 -29.94 15.72 23.23
CA GLU A 462 -29.36 17.07 23.13
C GLU A 462 -28.58 17.27 21.81
N VAL A 463 -27.84 16.27 21.33
CA VAL A 463 -27.09 16.38 20.07
C VAL A 463 -28.02 16.34 18.86
N SER A 464 -29.09 15.55 18.90
CA SER A 464 -30.12 15.55 17.85
C SER A 464 -30.92 16.86 17.79
N GLN A 465 -31.12 17.53 18.93
CA GLN A 465 -31.78 18.83 18.96
C GLN A 465 -30.88 19.98 18.46
N VAL A 466 -29.57 19.95 18.75
CA VAL A 466 -28.63 20.95 18.23
C VAL A 466 -28.46 20.85 16.71
N VAL A 467 -28.40 19.63 16.16
CA VAL A 467 -28.31 19.42 14.70
C VAL A 467 -29.57 19.87 13.96
N ASN A 468 -30.76 19.71 14.56
CA ASN A 468 -32.02 20.19 13.96
C ASN A 468 -32.17 21.71 14.02
N LYS A 469 -31.53 22.38 15.00
CA LYS A 469 -31.61 23.84 15.15
C LYS A 469 -30.75 24.58 14.11
N GLU A 470 -29.58 24.05 13.76
CA GLU A 470 -28.71 24.61 12.70
C GLU A 470 -29.25 24.37 11.27
N LEU A 471 -30.18 23.43 11.09
CA LEU A 471 -30.83 23.16 9.79
C LEU A 471 -31.95 24.16 9.44
N LEU A 472 -32.48 24.90 10.44
CA LEU A 472 -33.60 25.82 10.26
C LEU A 472 -33.18 27.29 10.07
N GLU A 473 -31.96 27.67 10.46
CA GLU A 473 -31.45 29.05 10.34
C GLU A 473 -30.84 29.37 8.96
N GLY A 474 -30.81 28.42 8.03
CA GLY A 474 -30.22 28.56 6.69
C GLY A 474 -31.16 29.02 5.57
N GLN A 475 -32.38 29.46 5.88
CA GLN A 475 -33.37 29.89 4.87
C GLN A 475 -34.08 31.20 5.24
N SER A 476 -33.52 32.34 4.80
CA SER A 476 -34.32 33.51 4.38
C SER A 476 -33.44 34.60 3.73
N THR A 477 -33.65 34.76 2.41
CA THR A 477 -33.76 35.99 1.60
C THR A 477 -32.90 37.24 1.88
N GLU A 478 -32.22 37.74 0.84
CA GLU A 478 -32.35 39.14 0.41
C GLU A 478 -31.85 39.37 -1.04
N GLU A 479 -32.66 40.11 -1.80
CA GLU A 479 -32.53 40.50 -3.21
C GLU A 479 -31.74 41.83 -3.41
N LEU A 480 -31.06 41.91 -4.56
CA LEU A 480 -30.83 43.06 -5.47
C LEU A 480 -30.56 44.49 -4.94
N ALA A 481 -29.42 45.07 -5.35
CA ALA A 481 -29.36 46.40 -5.99
C ALA A 481 -28.01 46.64 -6.70
N ALA A 482 -28.05 47.15 -7.93
CA ALA A 482 -26.91 47.65 -8.72
C ALA A 482 -26.55 49.11 -8.36
N PRO A 483 -25.39 49.61 -8.80
CA PRO A 483 -25.38 50.95 -9.39
C PRO A 483 -24.60 51.08 -10.71
N SER A 484 -24.98 52.15 -11.40
CA SER A 484 -24.76 52.57 -12.78
C SER A 484 -23.43 53.29 -13.06
N GLU A 485 -23.19 53.46 -14.37
CA GLU A 485 -22.10 54.13 -15.09
C GLU A 485 -21.93 55.62 -14.80
N ASP A 486 -20.70 56.14 -14.99
CA ASP A 486 -20.40 57.31 -15.85
C ASP A 486 -18.89 57.65 -15.85
N GLY A 487 -18.36 58.12 -17.00
CA GLY A 487 -17.12 58.93 -17.05
C GLY A 487 -16.12 58.68 -18.17
N VAL A 488 -16.22 59.48 -19.24
CA VAL A 488 -15.43 59.54 -20.49
C VAL A 488 -14.02 60.16 -20.31
N ASN A 489 -13.04 59.74 -21.13
CA ASN A 489 -12.12 60.65 -21.88
C ASN A 489 -11.20 59.92 -22.90
N GLU A 490 -11.31 60.32 -24.18
CA GLU A 490 -10.28 60.27 -25.24
C GLU A 490 -9.13 61.26 -24.86
N SER A 491 -7.89 61.26 -25.38
CA SER A 491 -7.34 61.03 -26.73
C SER A 491 -5.81 60.87 -26.66
N ASP A 492 -5.18 60.18 -27.63
CA ASP A 492 -4.17 60.77 -28.56
C ASP A 492 -3.47 59.71 -29.44
N LYS A 493 -3.41 60.03 -30.74
CA LYS A 493 -2.70 59.37 -31.86
C LYS A 493 -1.22 59.84 -31.89
N LEU A 494 -0.20 59.15 -32.41
CA LEU A 494 0.11 58.74 -33.80
C LEU A 494 1.57 58.16 -33.83
N GLY A 495 1.89 57.25 -34.77
CA GLY A 495 3.28 56.93 -35.16
C GLY A 495 3.54 55.53 -35.77
N GLU A 496 3.71 55.48 -37.09
CA GLU A 496 4.17 54.39 -38.01
C GLU A 496 5.52 53.73 -37.59
N GLU A 497 6.04 52.56 -38.02
CA GLU A 497 5.86 51.63 -39.16
C GLU A 497 6.71 50.33 -38.91
N GLY A 498 6.28 49.15 -39.41
CA GLY A 498 7.18 48.11 -40.00
C GLY A 498 7.62 46.82 -39.24
N LYS A 499 7.11 45.65 -39.73
CA LYS A 499 7.63 44.23 -39.67
C LYS A 499 7.52 43.50 -38.32
N THR A 500 6.99 42.28 -38.16
CA THR A 500 6.93 41.03 -38.97
C THR A 500 5.79 40.17 -38.39
N ALA A 501 5.00 39.48 -39.22
CA ALA A 501 3.86 38.67 -38.76
C ALA A 501 4.32 37.47 -37.89
N SER A 502 4.16 37.60 -36.57
CA SER A 502 4.25 36.53 -35.58
C SER A 502 3.04 35.61 -35.69
N TYR A 503 3.16 34.38 -35.20
CA TYR A 503 2.10 33.35 -35.11
C TYR A 503 0.81 33.82 -34.38
N ASP A 504 0.83 35.02 -33.80
CA ASP A 504 -0.27 35.70 -33.10
C ASP A 504 -1.38 36.26 -34.00
N ASP A 505 -1.16 36.37 -35.32
CA ASP A 505 -2.06 37.12 -36.23
C ASP A 505 -3.38 36.39 -36.55
N TYR A 506 -3.51 35.12 -36.17
CA TYR A 506 -4.75 34.33 -36.33
C TYR A 506 -5.56 34.16 -35.04
N MET A 507 -5.12 34.75 -33.93
CA MET A 507 -5.80 34.60 -32.65
C MET A 507 -6.91 35.62 -32.48
N THR A 508 -8.12 35.15 -32.21
CA THR A 508 -9.24 36.03 -31.88
C THR A 508 -8.92 36.85 -30.63
N PRO A 509 -9.52 38.04 -30.44
CA PRO A 509 -9.32 38.84 -29.24
C PRO A 509 -9.62 38.09 -27.93
N ALA A 510 -10.52 37.11 -27.98
CA ALA A 510 -10.84 36.24 -26.85
C ALA A 510 -9.71 35.25 -26.54
N GLU A 511 -9.10 34.64 -27.54
CA GLU A 511 -7.99 33.69 -27.37
C GLU A 511 -6.72 34.38 -26.87
N ARG A 512 -6.44 35.61 -27.32
CA ARG A 512 -5.34 36.43 -26.80
C ARG A 512 -5.52 36.76 -25.31
N ARG A 513 -6.71 37.21 -24.92
CA ARG A 513 -7.03 37.47 -23.51
C ARG A 513 -6.94 36.21 -22.65
N TYR A 514 -7.37 35.07 -23.19
CA TYR A 514 -7.24 33.79 -22.50
C TYR A 514 -5.76 33.38 -22.31
N MET A 515 -4.93 33.56 -23.34
CA MET A 515 -3.49 33.26 -23.25
C MET A 515 -2.78 34.20 -22.27
N GLU A 516 -3.03 35.51 -22.34
CA GLU A 516 -2.47 36.50 -21.40
C GLU A 516 -2.93 36.24 -19.96
N GLN A 517 -4.20 35.87 -19.77
CA GLN A 517 -4.72 35.53 -18.45
C GLN A 517 -4.08 34.24 -17.93
N ARG A 518 -3.87 33.24 -18.79
CA ARG A 518 -3.20 31.98 -18.43
C ARG A 518 -1.73 32.20 -18.10
N GLU A 519 -1.05 33.04 -18.86
CA GLU A 519 0.35 33.41 -18.65
C GLU A 519 0.51 34.22 -17.36
N LYS A 520 -0.39 35.16 -17.06
CA LYS A 520 -0.44 35.85 -15.77
C LYS A 520 -0.69 34.90 -14.60
N ILE A 521 -1.58 33.92 -14.76
CA ILE A 521 -1.83 32.88 -13.74
C ILE A 521 -0.59 31.99 -13.56
N ASP A 522 0.08 31.59 -14.64
CA ASP A 522 1.26 30.75 -14.60
C ASP A 522 2.46 31.50 -13.99
N ILE A 523 2.67 32.77 -14.31
CA ILE A 523 3.68 33.62 -13.67
C ILE A 523 3.38 33.79 -12.17
N HIS A 524 2.12 34.04 -11.80
CA HIS A 524 1.72 34.10 -10.38
C HIS A 524 1.91 32.75 -9.67
N ARG A 525 1.64 31.63 -10.35
CA ARG A 525 1.87 30.28 -9.81
C ARG A 525 3.35 30.00 -9.62
N MET A 526 4.18 30.31 -10.62
CA MET A 526 5.63 30.15 -10.57
C MET A 526 6.26 31.03 -9.48
N ALA A 527 5.83 32.28 -9.33
CA ALA A 527 6.27 33.16 -8.25
C ALA A 527 5.85 32.64 -6.86
N LYS A 528 4.65 32.06 -6.76
CA LYS A 528 4.15 31.44 -5.52
C LYS A 528 4.86 30.13 -5.19
N GLU A 529 5.30 29.36 -6.19
CA GLU A 529 6.08 28.14 -6.02
C GLU A 529 7.56 28.41 -5.70
N ALA A 530 8.15 29.46 -6.30
CA ALA A 530 9.53 29.88 -6.05
C ALA A 530 9.76 30.34 -4.60
N ASN A 531 8.76 30.95 -3.97
CA ASN A 531 8.83 31.44 -2.59
C ASN A 531 8.52 30.39 -1.51
N LYS A 532 8.18 29.15 -1.88
CA LYS A 532 7.90 28.09 -0.90
C LYS A 532 9.18 27.46 -0.41
N SER A 533 9.40 27.52 0.90
CA SER A 533 10.47 26.77 1.55
C SER A 533 10.21 25.27 1.43
N HIS A 534 11.26 24.47 1.60
CA HIS A 534 11.13 23.01 1.65
C HIS A 534 10.10 22.53 2.68
N ARG A 535 10.03 23.20 3.84
CA ARG A 535 9.05 22.95 4.88
C ARG A 535 7.63 23.21 4.39
N ASP A 536 7.40 24.28 3.65
CA ASP A 536 6.08 24.63 3.09
C ASP A 536 5.65 23.64 2.02
N ARG A 537 6.58 23.11 1.21
CA ARG A 537 6.27 22.07 0.20
C ARG A 537 5.92 20.73 0.85
N ILE A 538 6.65 20.36 1.90
CA ILE A 538 6.31 19.18 2.72
C ILE A 538 4.96 19.40 3.42
N GLN A 539 4.70 20.60 3.92
CA GLN A 539 3.45 20.95 4.58
C GLN A 539 2.28 20.89 3.59
N ASP A 540 2.40 21.49 2.41
CA ASP A 540 1.41 21.42 1.32
C ASP A 540 1.16 19.98 0.87
N PHE A 541 2.19 19.14 0.82
CA PHE A 541 2.08 17.73 0.46
C PHE A 541 1.38 16.91 1.56
N ASN A 542 1.78 17.07 2.82
CA ASN A 542 1.12 16.44 3.97
C ASN A 542 -0.33 16.92 4.11
N GLN A 543 -0.58 18.18 3.81
CA GLN A 543 -1.88 18.80 3.80
C GLN A 543 -2.73 18.27 2.63
N TYR A 544 -2.17 18.10 1.44
CA TYR A 544 -2.84 17.41 0.32
C TYR A 544 -3.23 15.98 0.70
N LEU A 545 -2.32 15.19 1.29
CA LEU A 545 -2.60 13.84 1.77
C LEU A 545 -3.73 13.79 2.82
N ALA A 546 -3.84 14.82 3.67
CA ALA A 546 -4.91 14.93 4.66
C ALA A 546 -6.29 15.26 4.06
N ASN A 547 -6.36 15.89 2.88
CA ASN A 547 -7.61 16.31 2.23
C ASN A 547 -8.23 15.26 1.31
N MET A 548 -7.48 14.23 0.92
CA MET A 548 -7.95 13.22 -0.01
C MET A 548 -9.00 12.29 0.63
N SER A 549 -10.06 11.92 -0.12
CA SER A 549 -10.98 10.83 0.26
C SER A 549 -10.19 9.54 0.45
N GLU A 550 -10.48 8.78 1.52
CA GLU A 550 -9.91 7.44 1.85
C GLU A 550 -10.26 6.37 0.80
N HIS A 551 -10.34 6.73 -0.47
CA HIS A 551 -10.72 5.84 -1.55
C HIS A 551 -9.71 4.67 -1.71
N TYR A 552 -8.62 4.66 -0.93
CA TYR A 552 -7.31 4.19 -1.32
C TYR A 552 -6.45 3.53 -0.20
N ASP A 553 -6.87 3.51 1.07
CA ASP A 553 -6.13 2.74 2.08
C ASP A 553 -6.58 1.27 2.08
N ILE A 554 -5.95 0.48 1.23
CA ILE A 554 -6.11 -0.97 1.16
C ILE A 554 -4.78 -1.62 1.58
N PRO A 555 -4.79 -2.49 2.60
CA PRO A 555 -3.61 -3.20 3.09
C PRO A 555 -3.28 -4.35 2.17
N LYS A 556 -2.61 -4.11 1.05
CA LYS A 556 -1.94 -5.21 0.34
C LYS A 556 -0.57 -4.78 -0.09
N VAL A 557 0.41 -5.34 0.63
CA VAL A 557 1.80 -5.58 0.22
C VAL A 557 2.47 -4.39 -0.45
N GLY A 558 2.46 -3.26 0.26
CA GLY A 558 3.57 -2.33 0.21
C GLY A 558 4.67 -2.82 1.16
N PRO A 559 5.94 -2.50 0.91
CA PRO A 559 7.06 -3.05 1.68
C PRO A 559 7.14 -2.63 3.15
N GLY A 560 6.29 -1.72 3.60
CA GLY A 560 6.23 -1.19 4.96
C GLY A 560 5.59 0.17 4.93
#